data_AF-A0A7W8F725-F1
#
_entry.id   AF-A0A7W8F725-F1
#
_cell.length_a   1.000
_cell.length_b   1.000
_cell.length_c   1.000
_cell.angle_alpha   90.00
_cell.angle_beta   90.00
_cell.angle_gamma   90.00
#
_symmetry.space_group_name_H-M   'P 1'
#
loop_
_entity.id
_entity.type
_entity.pdbx_description
1 polymer ?
#
loop_
_entity_poly.entity_id
_entity_poly.type
_entity_poly.pdbx_seq_one_letter_code
_entity_poly.pdbx_strand_id
1 'polypeptide(L)'
;MRELSAAVSRLRRQLAAHPAEFRDRSIAEEELAALAALADTEDPDVSRLRRSLLLIAGAIGSVSALGQGVRELREAVDLFGRSPRG
;
A
#
# COMPACT_ATOMS: atom_id res chain seq x y z
N MET A 1 12.18 -1.29 5.29
CA MET A 1 11.01 -0.91 6.13
C MET A 1 10.62 0.56 6.00
N ARG A 2 11.49 1.53 6.33
CA ARG A 2 11.11 2.97 6.42
C ARG A 2 10.42 3.56 5.19
N GLU A 3 10.86 3.19 3.98
CA GLU A 3 10.27 3.70 2.73
C GLU A 3 8.82 3.21 2.53
N LEU A 4 8.54 1.95 2.85
CA LEU A 4 7.20 1.37 2.75
C LEU A 4 6.26 1.97 3.79
N SER A 5 6.68 2.07 5.05
CA SER A 5 5.88 2.69 6.10
C SER A 5 5.59 4.17 5.83
N ALA A 6 6.54 4.90 5.21
CA ALA A 6 6.36 6.27 4.77
C ALA A 6 5.34 6.39 3.62
N ALA A 7 5.46 5.53 2.60
CA ALA A 7 4.53 5.48 1.47
C ALA A 7 3.10 5.13 1.92
N VAL A 8 2.94 4.14 2.80
CA VAL A 8 1.65 3.78 3.42
C VAL A 8 1.05 4.97 4.16
N SER A 9 1.84 5.63 5.01
CA SER A 9 1.38 6.79 5.79
C SER A 9 0.92 7.95 4.89
N ARG A 10 1.61 8.15 3.75
CA ARG A 10 1.24 9.17 2.77
C ARG A 10 -0.07 8.82 2.07
N LEU A 11 -0.23 7.59 1.62
CA LEU A 11 -1.46 7.13 0.95
C LEU A 11 -2.67 7.19 1.89
N ARG A 12 -2.51 6.85 3.18
CA ARG A 12 -3.56 7.05 4.21
C ARG A 12 -3.98 8.52 4.35
N ARG A 13 -3.02 9.45 4.35
CA ARG A 13 -3.33 10.88 4.39
C ARG A 13 -4.06 11.35 3.14
N GLN A 14 -3.68 10.86 1.96
CA GLN A 14 -4.37 11.19 0.71
C GLN A 14 -5.80 10.65 0.68
N LEU A 15 -6.03 9.42 1.17
CA LEU A 15 -7.35 8.85 1.36
C LEU A 15 -8.20 9.66 2.35
N ALA A 16 -7.63 10.05 3.49
CA ALA A 16 -8.31 10.88 4.49
C ALA A 16 -8.68 12.27 3.96
N ALA A 17 -7.81 12.86 3.12
CA ALA A 17 -8.05 14.15 2.48
C ALA A 17 -9.04 14.08 1.31
N HIS A 18 -9.40 12.88 0.85
CA HIS A 18 -10.33 12.70 -0.26
C HIS A 18 -11.72 12.31 0.28
N PRO A 19 -12.72 13.23 0.22
CA PRO A 19 -14.06 12.96 0.73
C PRO A 19 -14.92 12.10 -0.22
N ALA A 20 -14.36 11.56 -1.31
CA ALA A 20 -15.16 10.73 -2.22
C ALA A 20 -15.64 9.46 -1.51
N GLU A 21 -16.92 9.16 -1.71
CA GLU A 21 -17.56 7.92 -1.30
C GLU A 21 -17.05 6.78 -2.20
N PHE A 22 -15.82 6.31 -1.96
CA PHE A 22 -15.37 5.07 -2.58
C PHE A 22 -16.17 3.92 -1.98
N ARG A 23 -16.87 3.18 -2.85
CA ARG A 23 -17.63 1.98 -2.48
C ARG A 23 -16.78 1.01 -1.63
N ASP A 24 -15.49 0.93 -1.93
CA ASP A 24 -14.55 0.00 -1.31
C ASP A 24 -13.50 0.71 -0.43
N ARG A 25 -13.80 1.94 0.05
CA ARG A 25 -12.88 2.72 0.90
C ARG A 25 -12.41 1.94 2.13
N SER A 26 -13.36 1.33 2.84
CA SER A 26 -13.08 0.63 4.10
C SER A 26 -12.13 -0.54 3.85
N ILE A 27 -12.31 -1.24 2.73
CA ILE A 27 -11.47 -2.36 2.31
C ILE A 27 -10.05 -1.85 2.00
N ALA A 28 -9.94 -0.73 1.27
CA ALA A 28 -8.63 -0.14 0.97
C ALA A 28 -7.89 0.30 2.25
N GLU A 29 -8.58 0.93 3.20
CA GLU A 29 -7.99 1.35 4.47
C GLU A 29 -7.56 0.17 5.35
N GLU A 30 -8.37 -0.90 5.41
CA GLU A 30 -8.05 -2.13 6.13
C GLU A 30 -6.82 -2.84 5.53
N GLU A 31 -6.78 -2.99 4.20
CA GLU A 31 -5.62 -3.56 3.51
C GLU A 31 -4.37 -2.69 3.67
N LEU A 32 -4.50 -1.36 3.69
CA LEU A 32 -3.37 -0.46 3.98
C LEU A 32 -2.84 -0.67 5.41
N ALA A 33 -3.71 -0.90 6.39
CA ALA A 33 -3.31 -1.19 7.75
C ALA A 33 -2.62 -2.56 7.85
N ALA A 34 -3.13 -3.58 7.16
CA ALA A 34 -2.51 -4.89 7.08
C ALA A 34 -1.12 -4.82 6.41
N LEU A 35 -0.99 -4.03 5.34
CA LEU A 35 0.28 -3.81 4.65
C LEU A 35 1.29 -3.06 5.53
N ALA A 36 0.83 -2.10 6.35
CA ALA A 36 1.67 -1.43 7.35
C ALA A 36 2.21 -2.41 8.39
N ALA A 37 1.34 -3.30 8.90
CA ALA A 37 1.73 -4.30 9.88
C ALA A 37 2.73 -5.30 9.29
N LEU A 38 2.51 -5.76 8.05
CA LEU A 38 3.48 -6.62 7.34
C LEU A 38 4.81 -5.89 7.16
N ALA A 39 4.80 -4.61 6.78
CA ALA A 39 6.02 -3.82 6.60
C ALA A 39 6.84 -3.63 7.89
N ASP A 40 6.21 -3.78 9.07
CA ASP A 40 6.83 -3.68 10.39
C ASP A 40 7.45 -5.02 10.87
N THR A 41 7.09 -6.14 10.24
CA THR A 41 7.68 -7.44 10.55
C THR A 41 9.12 -7.56 10.00
N GLU A 42 9.97 -8.34 10.70
CA GLU A 42 11.36 -8.55 10.31
C GLU A 42 11.51 -9.34 8.99
N ASP A 43 10.58 -10.25 8.69
CA ASP A 43 10.50 -10.99 7.42
C ASP A 43 9.11 -10.82 6.76
N PRO A 44 8.90 -9.71 6.03
CA PRO A 44 7.64 -9.49 5.33
C PRO A 44 7.49 -10.43 4.14
N ASP A 45 6.37 -11.16 4.08
CA ASP A 45 6.03 -11.98 2.91
C ASP A 45 5.73 -11.09 1.70
N VAL A 46 6.68 -11.02 0.76
CA VAL A 46 6.59 -10.24 -0.48
C VAL A 46 5.39 -10.64 -1.34
N SER A 47 5.00 -11.93 -1.34
CA SER A 47 3.82 -12.40 -2.09
C SER A 47 2.54 -11.84 -1.47
N ARG A 48 2.49 -11.77 -0.14
CA ARG A 48 1.39 -11.16 0.60
C ARG A 48 1.33 -9.66 0.40
N LEU A 49 2.46 -8.95 0.44
CA LEU A 49 2.55 -7.51 0.15
C LEU A 49 2.04 -7.19 -1.27
N ARG A 50 2.47 -7.96 -2.28
CA ARG A 50 2.01 -7.81 -3.67
C ARG A 50 0.51 -8.06 -3.81
N ARG A 51 -0.04 -9.06 -3.11
CA ARG A 51 -1.48 -9.35 -3.10
C ARG A 51 -2.28 -8.19 -2.51
N SER A 52 -1.91 -7.69 -1.32
CA SER A 52 -2.59 -6.54 -0.70
C SER A 52 -2.49 -5.29 -1.58
N LEU A 53 -1.37 -5.06 -2.26
CA LEU A 53 -1.23 -3.94 -3.20
C LEU A 53 -2.21 -4.03 -4.37
N LEU A 54 -2.47 -5.23 -4.90
CA LEU A 54 -3.47 -5.44 -5.96
C LEU A 54 -4.90 -5.20 -5.45
N LEU A 55 -5.21 -5.60 -4.23
CA LEU A 55 -6.52 -5.33 -3.60
C LEU A 55 -6.73 -3.83 -3.39
N ILE A 56 -5.72 -3.12 -2.86
CA ILE A 56 -5.74 -1.67 -2.70
C ILE A 56 -5.94 -0.98 -4.05
N ALA A 57 -5.21 -1.40 -5.10
CA ALA A 57 -5.35 -0.83 -6.44
C ALA A 57 -6.74 -1.08 -7.05
N GLY A 58 -7.33 -2.26 -6.81
CA GLY A 58 -8.69 -2.59 -7.24
C GLY A 58 -9.76 -1.79 -6.49
N ALA A 59 -9.60 -1.61 -5.18
CA ALA A 59 -10.54 -0.88 -4.32
C ALA A 59 -10.48 0.65 -4.52
N ILE A 60 -9.29 1.19 -4.80
CA ILE A 60 -9.11 2.62 -5.11
C ILE A 60 -9.51 2.95 -6.56
N GLY A 61 -9.33 2.01 -7.50
CA GLY A 61 -9.61 2.23 -8.93
C GLY A 61 -8.63 3.21 -9.60
N SER A 62 -8.92 3.63 -10.84
CA SER A 62 -8.09 4.56 -11.65
C SER A 62 -8.14 6.02 -11.16
N VAL A 63 -8.18 6.26 -9.84
CA VAL A 63 -8.20 7.61 -9.26
C VAL A 63 -6.82 8.24 -9.40
N SER A 64 -6.71 9.17 -10.34
CA SER A 64 -5.42 9.82 -10.67
C SER A 64 -4.79 10.54 -9.46
N ALA A 65 -5.60 11.05 -8.52
CA ALA A 65 -5.12 11.71 -7.30
C ALA A 65 -4.40 10.74 -6.33
N LEU A 66 -4.74 9.45 -6.37
CA LEU A 66 -4.14 8.41 -5.54
C LEU A 66 -3.07 7.60 -6.31
N GLY A 67 -2.99 7.78 -7.63
CA GLY A 67 -2.05 7.06 -8.50
C GLY A 67 -0.58 7.23 -8.11
N GLN A 68 -0.18 8.43 -7.65
CA GLN A 68 1.19 8.65 -7.18
C GLN A 68 1.48 7.84 -5.90
N GLY A 69 0.57 7.85 -4.91
CA GLY A 69 0.76 7.11 -3.66
C GLY A 69 0.80 5.59 -3.89
N VAL A 70 -0.03 5.05 -4.80
CA VAL A 70 -0.01 3.63 -5.18
C VAL A 70 1.28 3.25 -5.90
N ARG A 71 1.82 4.14 -6.74
CA ARG A 71 3.09 3.91 -7.44
C ARG A 71 4.28 3.89 -6.47
N GLU A 72 4.35 4.85 -5.54
CA GLU A 72 5.36 4.86 -4.47
C GLU A 72 5.30 3.56 -3.63
N LEU A 73 4.09 3.07 -3.33
CA LEU A 73 3.89 1.78 -2.65
C LEU A 73 4.44 0.60 -3.46
N ARG A 74 4.18 0.58 -4.78
CA ARG A 74 4.65 -0.48 -5.68
C ARG A 74 6.17 -0.50 -5.79
N GLU A 75 6.79 0.67 -5.92
CA GLU A 75 8.26 0.79 -5.95
C GLU A 75 8.86 0.32 -4.62
N ALA A 76 8.28 0.71 -3.49
CA ALA A 76 8.72 0.24 -2.19
C ALA A 76 8.61 -1.30 -2.05
N VAL A 77 7.48 -1.91 -2.42
CA VAL A 77 7.31 -3.38 -2.38
C VAL A 77 8.28 -4.10 -3.33
N ASP A 78 8.59 -3.52 -4.50
CA ASP A 78 9.55 -4.09 -5.44
C ASP A 78 10.98 -4.14 -4.87
N LEU A 79 11.36 -3.12 -4.09
CA LEU A 79 12.64 -3.10 -3.38
C LEU A 79 12.76 -4.25 -2.36
N PHE A 80 11.67 -4.62 -1.67
CA PHE A 80 11.67 -5.81 -0.80
C PHE A 80 11.82 -7.11 -1.60
N GLY A 81 11.22 -7.19 -2.78
CA GLY A 81 11.33 -8.38 -3.66
C GLY A 81 12.69 -8.53 -4.34
N ARG A 82 13.47 -7.45 -4.44
CA ARG A 82 14.84 -7.47 -5.01
C ARG A 82 15.93 -7.71 -3.98
N SER A 83 15.63 -7.62 -2.68
CA SER A 83 16.60 -8.06 -1.67
C SER A 83 16.73 -9.58 -1.81
N PRO A 84 17.87 -10.11 -2.30
CA PRO A 84 18.06 -11.55 -2.34
C PRO A 84 18.04 -11.99 -0.87
N ARG A 85 17.03 -12.78 -0.52
CA ARG A 85 16.96 -13.43 0.79
C ARG A 85 18.30 -14.13 1.03
N GLY A 86 19.07 -13.59 1.97
CA GLY A 86 20.29 -14.22 2.50
C GLY A 86 19.94 -15.43 3.35
#